data_AF-A0A7W4FLZ1-F1
#
_entry.id   AF-A0A7W4FLZ1-F1
#
_cell.length_a   1.000
_cell.length_b   1.000
_cell.length_c   1.000
_cell.angle_alpha   90.00
_cell.angle_beta   90.00
_cell.angle_gamma   90.00
#
_symmetry.space_group_name_H-M   'P 1'
#
loop_
_entity.id
_entity.type
_entity.pdbx_description
1 polymer ?
#
loop_
_entity_poly.entity_id
_entity_poly.type
_entity_poly.pdbx_seq_one_letter_code
_entity_poly.pdbx_strand_id
1 'polypeptide(L)' 'MPDIQLFKYFESIDDPRQQGKVVHKLFDIIFLAVSAVISGCQGWEDIEDFGHDRL' A
#
# COMPACT_ATOMS: atom_id res chain seq x y z
N MET A 1 8.92 18.71 14.44
CA MET A 1 8.58 18.07 13.16
C MET A 1 7.07 17.90 13.14
N PRO A 2 6.36 18.18 12.05
CA PRO A 2 4.94 17.87 12.00
C PRO A 2 4.80 16.35 12.11
N ASP A 3 3.77 15.88 12.83
CA ASP A 3 3.45 14.46 12.92
C ASP A 3 3.04 13.93 11.53
N ILE A 4 4.01 13.44 10.75
CA ILE A 4 3.75 12.79 9.46
C ILE A 4 3.20 11.40 9.76
N GLN A 5 1.89 11.30 9.87
CA GLN A 5 1.19 10.01 9.95
C GLN A 5 0.70 9.63 8.55
N LEU A 6 1.40 8.69 7.92
CA LEU A 6 1.07 8.18 6.58
C LEU A 6 -0.43 7.84 6.50
N PHE A 7 -0.95 7.13 7.50
CA PHE A 7 -2.38 6.79 7.60
C PHE A 7 -3.32 7.99 7.45
N LYS A 8 -3.05 9.12 8.12
CA LYS A 8 -3.92 10.31 8.07
C LYS A 8 -3.98 10.95 6.69
N TYR A 9 -2.90 10.86 5.90
CA TYR A 9 -2.91 11.36 4.53
C TYR A 9 -3.77 10.50 3.60
N PHE A 10 -3.86 9.20 3.87
CA PHE A 10 -4.63 8.26 3.06
C PHE A 10 -6.05 8.02 3.58
N GLU A 11 -6.36 8.44 4.81
CA GLU A 11 -7.70 8.32 5.42
C GLU A 11 -8.78 9.05 4.61
N SER A 12 -8.43 10.16 3.96
CA SER A 12 -9.38 10.95 3.15
C SER A 12 -9.54 10.43 1.71
N ILE A 13 -8.86 9.35 1.32
CA ILE A 13 -8.98 8.79 -0.03
C ILE A 13 -10.16 7.81 -0.06
N ASP A 14 -11.17 8.18 -0.84
CA ASP A 14 -12.25 7.25 -1.18
C ASP A 14 -11.70 6.08 -1.98
N ASP A 15 -12.12 4.87 -1.64
CA ASP A 15 -11.70 3.66 -2.36
C ASP A 15 -12.45 3.54 -3.70
N PRO A 16 -11.78 3.79 -4.86
CA PRO A 16 -12.45 3.79 -6.15
C PRO A 16 -12.74 2.37 -6.66
N ARG A 17 -12.27 1.34 -5.95
CA ARG A 17 -12.39 -0.05 -6.38
C ARG A 17 -13.82 -0.53 -6.21
N GLN A 18 -14.21 -1.46 -7.09
CA GLN A 18 -15.58 -1.99 -7.09
C GLN A 18 -15.88 -2.73 -5.78
N GLN A 19 -16.89 -2.25 -5.05
CA GLN A 19 -17.40 -2.91 -3.85
C GLN A 19 -17.79 -4.36 -4.13
N GLY A 20 -17.44 -5.27 -3.22
CA GLY A 20 -17.63 -6.72 -3.38
C GLY A 20 -16.58 -7.43 -4.23
N LYS A 21 -15.63 -6.71 -4.84
CA LYS A 21 -14.41 -7.27 -5.48
C LYS A 21 -13.13 -6.91 -4.72
N VAL A 22 -13.26 -6.43 -3.50
CA VAL A 22 -12.17 -5.95 -2.66
C VAL A 22 -11.88 -6.99 -1.57
N VAL A 23 -10.70 -7.59 -1.61
CA VAL A 23 -10.22 -8.54 -0.60
C VAL A 23 -9.22 -7.92 0.39
N HIS A 24 -8.57 -6.82 0.01
CA HIS A 24 -7.59 -6.10 0.83
C HIS A 24 -7.96 -4.62 0.96
N LYS A 25 -7.71 -4.01 2.12
CA LYS A 25 -7.94 -2.58 2.33
C LYS A 25 -7.03 -1.76 1.40
N LEU A 26 -7.51 -0.61 0.95
CA LEU A 26 -6.75 0.24 0.04
C LEU A 26 -5.43 0.69 0.68
N PHE A 27 -5.49 1.08 1.95
CA PHE A 27 -4.32 1.51 2.71
C PHE A 27 -3.23 0.42 2.77
N ASP A 28 -3.60 -0.83 2.99
CA ASP A 28 -2.64 -1.94 3.08
C ASP A 28 -1.89 -2.13 1.75
N ILE A 29 -2.59 -2.00 0.62
CA ILE A 29 -1.98 -2.07 -0.72
C ILE A 29 -1.05 -0.88 -0.97
N ILE A 30 -1.47 0.34 -0.62
CA ILE A 30 -0.65 1.54 -0.78
C ILE A 30 0.61 1.44 0.09
N PHE A 31 0.45 1.00 1.34
CA PHE A 31 1.56 0.80 2.27
C PHE A 31 2.56 -0.21 1.71
N LEU A 32 2.09 -1.38 1.28
CA LEU A 32 2.91 -2.42 0.64
C LEU A 32 3.69 -1.86 -0.55
N ALA A 33 3.01 -1.20 -1.50
CA ALA A 33 3.65 -0.66 -2.70
C ALA A 33 4.72 0.38 -2.37
N VAL A 34 4.46 1.29 -1.42
CA VAL A 34 5.42 2.31 -0.99
C VAL A 34 6.62 1.67 -0.30
N SER A 35 6.39 0.73 0.62
CA SER A 35 7.46 0.02 1.33
C SER A 35 8.36 -0.78 0.39
N ALA A 36 7.78 -1.50 -0.57
CA ALA A 36 8.51 -2.27 -1.56
C ALA A 36 9.33 -1.37 -2.51
N VAL A 37 8.74 -0.28 -3.03
CA VAL A 37 9.44 0.66 -3.92
C VAL A 37 10.61 1.35 -3.20
N ILE A 38 10.43 1.78 -1.95
CA ILE A 38 11.52 2.35 -1.14
C ILE A 38 12.62 1.31 -0.87
N SER A 39 12.26 0.03 -0.79
CA SER A 39 13.21 -1.09 -0.62
C SER A 39 13.91 -1.50 -1.92
N GLY A 40 13.60 -0.85 -3.05
CA GLY A 40 14.26 -1.06 -4.34
C GLY A 40 13.52 -1.98 -5.31
N CYS A 41 12.36 -2.53 -4.97
CA CYS A 41 11.57 -3.38 -5.85
C CYS A 41 11.16 -2.65 -7.14
N GLN A 42 11.24 -3.33 -8.29
CA GLN A 42 10.92 -2.78 -9.60
C GLN A 42 9.76 -3.53 -10.25
N GLY A 43 8.59 -2.87 -10.32
CA GLY A 43 7.40 -3.48 -10.91
C GLY A 43 6.57 -4.26 -9.90
N TRP A 44 5.45 -4.82 -10.37
CA TRP A 44 4.44 -5.39 -9.48
C TRP A 44 4.80 -6.78 -8.96
N GLU A 45 5.55 -7.58 -9.73
CA GLU A 45 6.03 -8.92 -9.34
C GLU A 45 6.95 -8.81 -8.12
N ASP A 46 7.97 -7.94 -8.18
CA ASP A 46 8.86 -7.67 -7.04
C ASP A 46 8.12 -7.13 -5.80
N ILE A 47 7.01 -6.41 -5.98
CA ILE A 47 6.19 -5.89 -4.88
C ILE A 47 5.36 -7.01 -4.24
N GLU A 48 4.81 -7.91 -5.06
CA GLU A 48 4.10 -9.10 -4.59
C GLU A 48 5.03 -10.01 -3.77
N ASP A 49 6.20 -10.31 -4.33
CA ASP A 49 7.24 -11.09 -3.65
C ASP A 49 7.69 -10.43 -2.33
N PHE A 50 7.91 -9.11 -2.34
CA PHE A 50 8.22 -8.36 -1.12
C PHE A 50 7.13 -8.48 -0.06
N GLY A 51 5.86 -8.43 -0.48
CA GLY A 51 4.71 -8.57 0.41
C GLY A 51 4.61 -9.96 1.02
N HIS A 52 4.95 -11.01 0.27
CA HIS A 52 4.97 -12.38 0.79
C HIS A 52 6.15 -12.67 1.72
N ASP A 53 7.32 -12.06 1.44
CA ASP A 53 8.55 -12.36 2.17
C ASP A 53 8.78 -11.49 3.41
N ARG A 54 8.26 -10.26 3.43
CA ARG A 54 8.70 -9.22 4.40
C ARG A 54 7.58 -8.50 5.15
N LEU A 55 6.31 -8.73 4.85
CA LEU A 55 5.15 -8.09 5.49
C LEU A 55 4.08 -9.13 5.89
#